data_AF-A0AAN8B9W3-F1
#
_entry.id   AF-A0AAN8B9W3-F1
#
_cell.length_a   1.000
_cell.length_b   1.000
_cell.length_c   1.000
_cell.angle_alpha   90.00
_cell.angle_beta   90.00
_cell.angle_gamma   90.00
#
_symmetry.space_group_name_H-M   'P 1'
#
loop_
_entity.id
_entity.type
_entity.pdbx_description
1 polymer ?
#
loop_
_entity_poly.entity_id
_entity_poly.type
_entity_poly.pdbx_seq_one_letter_code
_entity_poly.pdbx_strand_id
1 'polypeptide(L)'
;MALRTALRAGADLGVNNARTFLTTAFLRRRVPPLGPMPNEDLDCTDLESLEKYRSYTRYLRKAEEARNKPAWWKTYRSYVEKQDPEHDAEKVDIGLPYLRPSRLKEVKERTQLVKQNKRNAELERASRLRTLKVSLDRVQDEWGKSSGPFHIQRLAEHYGVFRDLFPNALFLPQVLMQIDYSQDHGGQVHYGNRLTPTEVGKRILLRL
;
A
#
# COMPACT_ATOMS: atom_id res chain seq x y z
N MET A 1 -72.94 42.02 -19.80
CA MET A 1 -73.80 42.15 -18.60
C MET A 1 -73.19 41.32 -17.48
N ALA A 2 -72.37 41.96 -16.63
CA ALA A 2 -71.65 41.30 -15.55
C ALA A 2 -72.49 41.34 -14.27
N LEU A 3 -72.76 40.18 -13.66
CA LEU A 3 -73.41 40.08 -12.36
C LEU A 3 -72.36 39.74 -11.30
N ARG A 4 -72.07 40.74 -10.46
CA ARG A 4 -71.36 40.59 -9.19
C ARG A 4 -72.35 40.09 -8.14
N THR A 5 -71.98 39.02 -7.43
CA THR A 5 -72.59 38.66 -6.15
C THR A 5 -71.48 38.49 -5.13
N ALA A 6 -71.41 39.45 -4.21
CA ALA A 6 -70.67 39.36 -2.96
C ALA A 6 -71.62 38.95 -1.83
N LEU A 7 -71.04 38.68 -0.64
CA LEU A 7 -71.60 38.25 0.65
C LEU A 7 -71.27 36.76 0.92
N ARG A 8 -70.70 36.33 2.04
CA ARG A 8 -70.39 36.98 3.32
C ARG A 8 -69.32 36.17 4.05
N ALA A 9 -68.54 36.86 4.89
CA ALA A 9 -67.61 36.27 5.83
C ALA A 9 -68.32 35.44 6.90
N GLY A 10 -67.68 34.33 7.30
CA GLY A 10 -67.94 33.59 8.53
C GLY A 10 -66.61 33.07 9.04
N ALA A 11 -66.03 33.80 9.99
CA ALA A 11 -64.92 33.32 10.79
C ALA A 11 -65.53 32.69 12.04
N ASP A 12 -65.39 31.38 12.19
CA ASP A 12 -65.62 30.73 13.48
C ASP A 12 -64.41 29.86 13.83
N LEU A 13 -63.82 30.25 14.95
CA LEU A 13 -62.71 29.64 15.66
C LEU A 13 -63.14 28.25 16.16
N GLY A 14 -62.63 27.20 15.53
CA GLY A 14 -62.75 25.82 16.00
C GLY A 14 -61.37 25.23 16.23
N VAL A 15 -60.95 25.17 17.49
CA VAL A 15 -59.71 24.53 17.94
C VAL A 15 -59.76 23.05 17.57
N ASN A 16 -59.04 22.68 16.51
CA ASN A 16 -58.74 21.29 16.17
C ASN A 16 -57.22 21.12 16.10
N ASN A 17 -56.58 20.99 17.27
CA ASN A 17 -55.23 20.43 17.39
C ASN A 17 -55.27 18.92 17.11
N ALA A 18 -55.73 18.53 15.92
CA ALA A 18 -55.42 17.23 15.37
C ALA A 18 -54.03 17.35 14.73
N ARG A 19 -52.99 16.91 15.45
CA ARG A 19 -51.73 16.55 14.79
C ARG A 19 -52.06 15.40 13.85
N THR A 20 -52.42 15.70 12.62
CA THR A 20 -52.40 14.75 11.52
C THR A 20 -50.96 14.28 11.43
N PHE A 21 -50.71 13.06 11.90
CA PHE A 21 -49.53 12.31 11.52
C PHE A 21 -49.65 12.09 10.01
N LEU A 22 -49.17 13.06 9.23
CA LEU A 22 -48.89 12.88 7.82
C LEU A 22 -47.80 11.83 7.78
N THR A 23 -48.19 10.57 7.61
CA THR A 23 -47.32 9.52 7.09
C THR A 23 -46.95 9.94 5.68
N THR A 24 -45.96 10.81 5.54
CA THR A 24 -45.29 11.03 4.27
C THR A 24 -44.62 9.71 3.93
N ALA A 25 -45.26 8.92 3.08
CA ALA A 25 -44.62 7.78 2.45
C ALA A 25 -43.45 8.34 1.64
N PHE A 26 -42.24 8.29 2.22
CA PHE A 26 -41.03 8.52 1.46
C PHE A 26 -40.91 7.39 0.47
N LEU A 27 -41.44 7.60 -0.74
CA LEU A 27 -41.09 6.82 -1.91
C LEU A 27 -39.57 6.96 -2.06
N ARG A 28 -38.82 5.98 -1.54
CA ARG A 28 -37.39 5.87 -1.75
C ARG A 28 -37.18 5.77 -3.26
N ARG A 29 -36.82 6.90 -3.88
CA ARG A 29 -36.38 6.94 -5.27
C ARG A 29 -35.13 6.06 -5.36
N ARG A 30 -35.22 4.96 -6.09
CA ARG A 30 -34.05 4.14 -6.40
C ARG A 30 -33.23 4.88 -7.44
N VAL A 31 -31.94 5.02 -7.20
CA VAL A 31 -30.98 5.63 -8.12
C VAL A 31 -30.14 4.51 -8.71
N PRO A 32 -29.89 4.48 -10.03
CA PRO A 32 -28.98 3.51 -10.63
C PRO A 32 -27.57 3.66 -10.04
N PRO A 33 -26.78 2.57 -10.00
CA PRO A 33 -25.39 2.65 -9.54
C PRO A 33 -24.56 3.55 -10.48
N LEU A 34 -23.52 4.19 -9.94
CA LEU A 34 -22.67 5.12 -10.71
C LEU A 34 -21.58 4.40 -11.53
N GLY A 35 -21.41 3.10 -11.31
CA GLY A 35 -20.45 2.25 -12.00
C GLY A 35 -20.83 0.79 -11.81
N PRO A 36 -19.99 -0.15 -12.29
CA PRO A 36 -20.29 -1.57 -12.18
C PRO A 36 -20.38 -1.98 -10.70
N MET A 37 -21.41 -2.76 -10.37
CA MET A 37 -21.53 -3.39 -9.05
C MET A 37 -20.57 -4.58 -8.93
N PRO A 38 -20.14 -4.89 -7.70
CA PRO A 38 -19.40 -6.12 -7.44
C PRO A 38 -20.20 -7.35 -7.91
N ASN A 39 -19.49 -8.31 -8.51
CA ASN A 39 -20.03 -9.61 -8.94
C ASN A 39 -21.09 -9.56 -10.07
N GLU A 40 -21.19 -8.46 -10.83
CA GLU A 40 -22.06 -8.40 -12.03
C GLU A 40 -21.62 -9.35 -13.15
N ASP A 41 -20.35 -9.72 -13.16
CA ASP A 41 -19.73 -10.63 -14.12
C ASP A 41 -20.03 -12.11 -13.85
N LEU A 42 -20.63 -12.44 -12.71
CA LEU A 42 -20.99 -13.81 -12.39
C LEU A 42 -22.25 -14.23 -13.13
N ASP A 43 -22.14 -15.29 -13.93
CA ASP A 43 -23.31 -15.94 -14.51
C ASP A 43 -24.09 -16.68 -13.41
N CYS A 44 -25.29 -16.18 -13.12
CA CYS A 44 -26.18 -16.72 -12.10
C CYS A 44 -27.12 -17.82 -12.64
N THR A 45 -27.10 -18.12 -13.93
CA THR A 45 -27.97 -19.16 -14.52
C THR A 45 -27.55 -20.55 -14.06
N ASP A 46 -26.25 -20.86 -14.17
CA ASP A 46 -25.68 -22.17 -13.83
C ASP A 46 -24.73 -22.08 -12.61
N LEU A 47 -25.29 -21.85 -11.42
CA LEU A 47 -24.48 -21.72 -10.19
C LEU A 47 -23.69 -22.99 -9.84
N GLU A 48 -24.16 -24.17 -10.21
CA GLU A 48 -23.50 -25.45 -9.88
C GLU A 48 -22.22 -25.69 -10.68
N SER A 49 -22.15 -25.17 -11.91
CA SER A 49 -20.99 -25.31 -12.79
C SER A 49 -19.83 -24.37 -12.40
N LEU A 50 -20.14 -23.29 -11.67
CA LEU A 50 -19.15 -22.26 -11.31
C LEU A 50 -18.05 -22.79 -10.38
N GLU A 51 -16.80 -22.47 -10.71
CA GLU A 51 -15.66 -22.85 -9.87
C GLU A 51 -15.71 -22.14 -8.51
N LYS A 52 -16.00 -22.90 -7.46
CA LYS A 52 -16.05 -22.39 -6.08
C LYS A 52 -14.65 -22.17 -5.51
N TYR A 53 -14.55 -21.27 -4.54
CA TYR A 53 -13.27 -20.97 -3.89
C TYR A 53 -12.62 -22.16 -3.18
N ARG A 54 -13.42 -23.00 -2.50
CA ARG A 54 -12.99 -24.24 -1.79
C ARG A 54 -11.91 -24.08 -0.70
N SER A 55 -11.37 -22.88 -0.53
CA SER A 55 -10.40 -22.52 0.51
C SER A 55 -10.52 -21.04 0.85
N TYR A 56 -10.34 -20.73 2.14
CA TYR A 56 -10.36 -19.35 2.62
C TYR A 56 -9.23 -18.51 2.02
N THR A 57 -8.04 -19.07 1.87
CA THR A 57 -6.86 -18.36 1.32
C THR A 57 -7.08 -17.91 -0.12
N ARG A 58 -7.75 -18.72 -0.95
CA ARG A 58 -8.10 -18.35 -2.32
C ARG A 58 -9.09 -17.19 -2.37
N TYR A 59 -10.09 -17.22 -1.48
CA TYR A 59 -11.03 -16.11 -1.33
C TYR A 59 -10.32 -14.84 -0.87
N LEU A 60 -9.50 -14.94 0.18
CA LEU A 60 -8.78 -13.81 0.78
C LEU A 60 -7.91 -13.09 -0.26
N ARG A 61 -7.17 -13.84 -1.09
CA ARG A 61 -6.36 -13.25 -2.16
C ARG A 61 -7.21 -12.41 -3.13
N LYS A 62 -8.35 -12.96 -3.60
CA LYS A 62 -9.25 -12.21 -4.49
C LYS A 62 -9.88 -10.99 -3.80
N ALA A 63 -10.19 -11.10 -2.51
CA ALA A 63 -10.73 -10.00 -1.72
C ALA A 63 -9.70 -8.86 -1.54
N GLU A 64 -8.43 -9.18 -1.29
CA GLU A 64 -7.33 -8.22 -1.21
C GLU A 64 -7.08 -7.53 -2.56
N GLU A 65 -7.11 -8.28 -3.65
CA GLU A 65 -7.04 -7.73 -5.01
C GLU A 65 -8.19 -6.75 -5.28
N ALA A 66 -9.43 -7.12 -4.91
CA ALA A 66 -10.60 -6.25 -5.04
C ALA A 66 -10.49 -4.99 -4.15
N ARG A 67 -9.93 -5.11 -2.94
CA ARG A 67 -9.70 -3.99 -2.03
C ARG A 67 -8.71 -2.97 -2.60
N ASN A 68 -7.71 -3.42 -3.35
CA ASN A 68 -6.69 -2.55 -3.93
C ASN A 68 -7.14 -1.81 -5.20
N LYS A 69 -8.25 -2.25 -5.83
CA LYS A 69 -8.82 -1.60 -7.01
C LYS A 69 -9.54 -0.29 -6.62
N PRO A 70 -9.50 0.74 -7.47
CA PRO A 70 -10.30 1.93 -7.26
C PRO A 70 -11.79 1.58 -7.33
N ALA A 71 -12.58 2.20 -6.47
CA ALA A 71 -14.02 2.02 -6.43
C ALA A 71 -14.72 3.38 -6.50
N TRP A 72 -15.89 3.43 -7.13
CA TRP A 72 -16.68 4.65 -7.27
C TRP A 72 -17.44 5.02 -5.97
N TRP A 73 -17.58 4.07 -5.04
CA TRP A 73 -18.15 4.31 -3.71
C TRP A 73 -17.08 4.71 -2.70
N LYS A 74 -17.53 5.19 -1.53
CA LYS A 74 -16.65 5.60 -0.43
C LYS A 74 -15.87 4.41 0.12
N THR A 75 -14.55 4.50 0.16
CA THR A 75 -13.66 3.48 0.72
C THR A 75 -12.90 4.03 1.93
N TYR A 76 -12.47 3.15 2.84
CA TYR A 76 -11.60 3.56 3.95
C TYR A 76 -10.34 4.27 3.46
N ARG A 77 -9.71 3.71 2.41
CA ARG A 77 -8.54 4.28 1.75
C ARG A 77 -8.77 5.73 1.31
N SER A 78 -9.91 6.02 0.69
CA SER A 78 -10.24 7.40 0.26
C SER A 78 -10.36 8.42 1.40
N TYR A 79 -10.63 8.00 2.64
CA TYR A 79 -10.65 8.91 3.78
C TYR A 79 -9.26 9.19 4.31
N VAL A 80 -8.39 8.17 4.36
CA VAL A 80 -7.00 8.31 4.78
C VAL A 80 -6.23 9.18 3.78
N GLU A 81 -6.34 8.89 2.49
CA GLU A 81 -5.65 9.64 1.43
C GLU A 81 -6.06 11.12 1.41
N LYS A 82 -7.32 11.46 1.73
CA LYS A 82 -7.78 12.85 1.84
C LYS A 82 -7.24 13.60 3.06
N GLN A 83 -6.86 12.86 4.12
CA GLN A 83 -6.26 13.47 5.30
C GLN A 83 -4.77 13.77 5.08
N ASP A 84 -4.12 13.06 4.16
CA ASP A 84 -2.72 13.24 3.83
C ASP A 84 -2.55 14.43 2.85
N PRO A 85 -2.01 15.58 3.28
CA PRO A 85 -1.89 16.77 2.44
C PRO A 85 -0.90 16.59 1.27
N GLU A 86 -0.08 15.54 1.33
CA GLU A 86 1.00 15.24 0.39
C GLU A 86 0.65 14.11 -0.58
N HIS A 87 -0.57 13.53 -0.50
CA HIS A 87 -0.95 12.36 -1.29
C HIS A 87 -0.90 12.61 -2.81
N ASP A 88 -1.29 13.80 -3.24
CA ASP A 88 -1.34 14.19 -4.66
C ASP A 88 -0.07 14.93 -5.13
N ALA A 89 0.94 15.07 -4.26
CA ALA A 89 2.18 15.77 -4.61
C ALA A 89 3.09 14.86 -5.46
N GLU A 90 3.36 15.28 -6.69
CA GLU A 90 4.35 14.62 -7.53
C GLU A 90 5.75 14.81 -6.93
N LYS A 91 6.45 13.68 -6.71
CA LYS A 91 7.80 13.69 -6.13
C LYS A 91 8.85 13.67 -7.25
N VAL A 92 9.82 14.58 -7.17
CA VAL A 92 10.92 14.70 -8.13
C VAL A 92 12.10 13.84 -7.67
N ASP A 93 12.70 13.05 -8.57
CA ASP A 93 13.93 12.32 -8.27
C ASP A 93 15.15 13.25 -8.43
N ILE A 94 15.83 13.53 -7.31
CA ILE A 94 17.06 14.35 -7.25
C ILE A 94 18.33 13.49 -7.16
N GLY A 95 18.20 12.17 -7.31
CA GLY A 95 19.29 11.22 -7.17
C GLY A 95 20.23 11.09 -8.36
N LEU A 96 21.26 10.27 -8.18
CA LEU A 96 22.13 9.84 -9.27
C LEU A 96 21.35 8.94 -10.26
N PRO A 97 21.71 8.94 -11.56
CA PRO A 97 21.05 8.11 -12.56
C PRO A 97 21.31 6.62 -12.31
N TYR A 98 20.26 5.80 -12.29
CA TYR A 98 20.38 4.37 -12.01
C TYR A 98 20.91 3.58 -13.23
N LEU A 99 22.14 3.08 -13.12
CA LEU A 99 22.76 2.25 -14.14
C LEU A 99 22.30 0.79 -14.01
N ARG A 100 21.23 0.44 -14.72
CA ARG A 100 20.72 -0.94 -14.73
C ARG A 100 21.65 -1.84 -15.57
N PRO A 101 22.19 -2.94 -15.01
CA PRO A 101 22.88 -3.94 -15.82
C PRO A 101 21.95 -4.61 -16.85
N SER A 102 22.55 -5.25 -17.85
CA SER A 102 21.76 -5.96 -18.86
C SER A 102 20.99 -7.13 -18.25
N ARG A 103 19.65 -7.02 -18.20
CA ARG A 103 18.74 -8.04 -17.65
C ARG A 103 19.02 -9.43 -18.22
N LEU A 104 19.32 -9.55 -19.52
CA LEU A 104 19.59 -10.83 -20.16
C LEU A 104 20.83 -11.52 -19.60
N LYS A 105 21.90 -10.75 -19.32
CA LYS A 105 23.14 -11.27 -18.73
C LYS A 105 22.88 -11.75 -17.30
N GLU A 106 22.23 -10.92 -16.48
CA GLU A 106 21.89 -11.28 -15.09
C GLU A 106 21.01 -12.55 -15.00
N VAL A 107 19.97 -12.62 -15.84
CA VAL A 107 19.06 -13.78 -15.84
C VAL A 107 19.83 -15.04 -16.25
N LYS A 108 20.73 -14.96 -17.23
CA LYS A 108 21.55 -16.09 -17.66
C LYS A 108 22.46 -16.57 -16.54
N GLU A 109 23.18 -15.67 -15.88
CA GLU A 109 24.08 -15.98 -14.76
C GLU A 109 23.32 -16.59 -13.58
N ARG A 110 22.22 -15.96 -13.14
CA ARG A 110 21.37 -16.49 -12.06
C ARG A 110 20.80 -17.87 -12.39
N THR A 111 20.34 -18.06 -13.63
CA THR A 111 19.80 -19.37 -14.06
C THR A 111 20.89 -20.45 -14.04
N GLN A 112 22.12 -20.12 -14.45
CA GLN A 112 23.25 -21.04 -14.41
C GLN A 112 23.61 -21.41 -12.96
N LEU A 113 23.71 -20.42 -12.05
CA LEU A 113 23.96 -20.65 -10.63
C LEU A 113 22.89 -21.55 -10.00
N VAL A 114 21.61 -21.27 -10.24
CA VAL A 114 20.51 -22.12 -9.73
C VAL A 114 20.59 -23.54 -10.29
N LYS A 115 20.94 -23.72 -11.57
CA LYS A 115 21.14 -25.05 -12.16
C LYS A 115 22.30 -25.80 -11.50
N GLN A 116 23.41 -25.13 -11.23
CA GLN A 116 24.56 -25.74 -10.53
C GLN A 116 24.21 -26.12 -9.10
N ASN A 117 23.55 -25.24 -8.35
CA ASN A 117 23.11 -25.51 -6.99
C ASN A 117 22.14 -26.71 -6.93
N LYS A 118 21.20 -26.81 -7.88
CA LYS A 118 20.27 -27.94 -7.98
C LYS A 118 20.93 -29.27 -8.37
N ARG A 119 22.10 -29.24 -9.04
CA ARG A 119 22.87 -30.45 -9.35
C ARG A 119 23.67 -30.98 -8.16
N ASN A 120 23.92 -30.14 -7.15
CA ASN A 120 24.66 -30.54 -5.97
C ASN A 120 23.76 -31.38 -5.03
N ALA A 121 24.08 -32.68 -4.90
CA ALA A 121 23.35 -33.62 -4.06
C ALA A 121 23.47 -33.28 -2.56
N GLU A 122 24.54 -32.65 -2.11
CA GLU A 122 24.71 -32.25 -0.71
C GLU A 122 23.76 -31.12 -0.33
N LEU A 123 23.58 -30.14 -1.22
CA LEU A 123 22.61 -29.05 -1.02
C LEU A 123 21.17 -29.57 -1.03
N GLU A 124 20.85 -30.54 -1.89
CA GLU A 124 19.54 -31.21 -1.86
C GLU A 124 19.31 -31.91 -0.53
N ARG A 125 20.26 -32.73 -0.08
CA ARG A 125 20.17 -33.46 1.19
C ARG A 125 20.01 -32.51 2.37
N ALA A 126 20.83 -31.46 2.44
CA ALA A 126 20.76 -30.45 3.49
C ALA A 126 19.42 -29.68 3.48
N SER A 127 18.88 -29.38 2.29
CA SER A 127 17.56 -28.75 2.16
C SER A 127 16.45 -29.70 2.62
N ARG A 128 16.49 -30.99 2.25
CA ARG A 128 15.49 -31.99 2.65
C ARG A 128 15.48 -32.23 4.15
N LEU A 129 16.66 -32.26 4.76
CA LEU A 129 16.83 -32.40 6.21
C LEU A 129 16.66 -31.09 6.98
N ARG A 130 16.41 -29.96 6.29
CA ARG A 130 16.28 -28.61 6.88
C ARG A 130 17.52 -28.17 7.68
N THR A 131 18.70 -28.65 7.31
CA THR A 131 19.99 -28.30 7.94
C THR A 131 20.78 -27.25 7.17
N LEU A 132 20.34 -26.89 5.97
CA LEU A 132 20.98 -25.87 5.13
C LEU A 132 21.03 -24.51 5.83
N LYS A 133 22.24 -23.94 5.98
CA LYS A 133 22.47 -22.62 6.54
C LYS A 133 22.97 -21.66 5.46
N VAL A 134 22.40 -20.47 5.40
CA VAL A 134 22.82 -19.40 4.49
C VAL A 134 23.68 -18.41 5.28
N SER A 135 24.83 -18.03 4.72
CA SER A 135 25.71 -17.01 5.32
C SER A 135 25.08 -15.62 5.22
N LEU A 136 24.83 -14.99 6.37
CA LEU A 136 24.19 -13.67 6.42
C LEU A 136 25.06 -12.58 5.80
N ASP A 137 26.38 -12.61 6.02
CA ASP A 137 27.31 -11.61 5.46
C ASP A 137 27.23 -11.55 3.94
N ARG A 138 27.22 -12.71 3.27
CA ARG A 138 27.09 -12.78 1.80
C ARG A 138 25.74 -12.25 1.32
N VAL A 139 24.67 -12.53 2.08
CA VAL A 139 23.33 -12.02 1.75
C VAL A 139 23.30 -10.50 1.88
N GLN A 140 23.94 -9.94 2.91
CA GLN A 140 24.04 -8.50 3.12
C GLN A 140 24.85 -7.82 2.01
N ASP A 141 25.97 -8.41 1.59
CA ASP A 141 26.80 -7.90 0.50
C ASP A 141 26.06 -7.91 -0.85
N GLU A 142 25.37 -9.02 -1.16
CA GLU A 142 24.59 -9.15 -2.40
C GLU A 142 23.34 -8.25 -2.38
N TRP A 143 22.69 -8.14 -1.22
CA TRP A 143 21.58 -7.20 -1.00
C TRP A 143 22.03 -5.76 -1.25
N GLY A 144 23.17 -5.34 -0.70
CA GLY A 144 23.69 -4.00 -0.88
C GLY A 144 23.93 -3.63 -2.35
N LYS A 145 24.39 -4.58 -3.16
CA LYS A 145 24.64 -4.39 -4.60
C LYS A 145 23.38 -4.40 -5.46
N SER A 146 22.29 -4.97 -4.97
CA SER A 146 21.08 -5.23 -5.77
C SER A 146 19.87 -4.44 -5.26
N SER A 147 19.08 -5.00 -4.34
CA SER A 147 17.84 -4.42 -3.85
C SER A 147 18.01 -3.45 -2.69
N GLY A 148 19.20 -3.34 -2.12
CA GLY A 148 19.53 -2.50 -0.98
C GLY A 148 19.07 -1.06 -1.13
N PRO A 149 19.50 -0.34 -2.17
CA PRO A 149 19.11 1.06 -2.37
C PRO A 149 17.59 1.29 -2.38
N PHE A 150 16.81 0.42 -3.04
CA PHE A 150 15.36 0.53 -3.11
C PHE A 150 14.68 0.31 -1.74
N HIS A 151 15.19 -0.66 -0.96
CA HIS A 151 14.66 -0.91 0.38
C HIS A 151 14.97 0.24 1.32
N ILE A 152 16.18 0.81 1.23
CA ILE A 152 16.60 1.97 2.04
C ILE A 152 15.77 3.20 1.69
N GLN A 153 15.53 3.47 0.40
CA GLN A 153 14.67 4.55 -0.04
C GLN A 153 13.26 4.42 0.56
N ARG A 154 12.67 3.22 0.50
CA ARG A 154 11.35 2.95 1.09
C ARG A 154 11.33 3.15 2.61
N LEU A 155 12.41 2.78 3.30
CA LEU A 155 12.55 3.04 4.74
C LEU A 155 12.65 4.54 5.04
N ALA A 156 13.47 5.27 4.28
CA ALA A 156 13.61 6.72 4.44
C ALA A 156 12.28 7.46 4.22
N GLU A 157 11.47 7.01 3.25
CA GLU A 157 10.11 7.50 3.04
C GLU A 157 9.19 7.19 4.23
N HIS A 158 9.24 5.97 4.76
CA HIS A 158 8.46 5.58 5.94
C HIS A 158 8.82 6.39 7.20
N TYR A 159 10.10 6.71 7.39
CA TYR A 159 10.56 7.55 8.50
C TYR A 159 10.31 9.06 8.27
N GLY A 160 9.80 9.46 7.11
CA GLY A 160 9.56 10.88 6.79
C GLY A 160 10.84 11.67 6.49
N VAL A 161 11.99 11.01 6.30
CA VAL A 161 13.29 11.68 6.07
C VAL A 161 13.23 12.58 4.83
N PHE A 162 12.62 12.09 3.75
CA PHE A 162 12.49 12.88 2.52
C PHE A 162 11.51 14.04 2.67
N ARG A 163 10.37 13.82 3.35
CA ARG A 163 9.41 14.90 3.61
C ARG A 163 10.05 16.04 4.40
N ASP A 164 10.86 15.70 5.40
CA ASP A 164 11.42 16.69 6.33
C ASP A 164 12.69 17.36 5.80
N LEU A 165 13.54 16.64 5.04
CA LEU A 165 14.81 17.18 4.50
C LEU A 165 14.71 17.71 3.06
N PHE A 166 13.88 17.08 2.22
CA PHE A 166 13.78 17.37 0.79
C PHE A 166 12.30 17.41 0.34
N PRO A 167 11.56 18.49 0.64
CA PRO A 167 10.13 18.58 0.33
C PRO A 167 9.86 18.30 -1.17
N ASN A 168 8.89 17.43 -1.46
CA ASN A 168 8.53 16.99 -2.81
C ASN A 168 9.67 16.34 -3.62
N ALA A 169 10.73 15.86 -2.97
CA ALA A 169 11.85 15.22 -3.64
C ALA A 169 12.23 13.89 -2.99
N LEU A 170 12.71 12.97 -3.81
CA LEU A 170 13.21 11.65 -3.41
C LEU A 170 14.56 11.42 -4.10
N PHE A 171 15.37 10.52 -3.55
CA PHE A 171 16.49 9.98 -4.30
C PHE A 171 16.74 8.53 -3.94
N LEU A 172 17.36 7.81 -4.86
CA LEU A 172 17.82 6.45 -4.64
C LEU A 172 19.27 6.46 -4.13
N PRO A 173 19.56 5.95 -2.92
CA PRO A 173 20.90 5.96 -2.34
C PRO A 173 21.78 4.90 -3.01
N GLN A 174 22.39 5.27 -4.16
CA GLN A 174 23.24 4.36 -4.92
C GLN A 174 24.55 4.02 -4.21
N VAL A 175 25.11 5.00 -3.50
CA VAL A 175 26.32 4.82 -2.70
C VAL A 175 25.89 4.43 -1.29
N LEU A 176 26.12 3.16 -0.93
CA LEU A 176 25.82 2.66 0.40
C LEU A 176 26.91 3.10 1.37
N MET A 177 26.57 4.03 2.25
CA MET A 177 27.49 4.47 3.28
C MET A 177 27.41 3.54 4.48
N GLN A 178 28.57 3.04 4.93
CA GLN A 178 28.72 2.38 6.21
C GLN A 178 29.29 3.38 7.21
N ILE A 179 28.55 3.59 8.30
CA ILE A 179 28.89 4.57 9.33
C ILE A 179 29.08 3.80 10.63
N ASP A 180 30.23 3.98 11.27
CA ASP A 180 30.58 3.34 12.54
C ASP A 180 31.11 4.39 13.54
N TYR A 181 30.62 4.38 14.78
CA TYR A 181 31.09 5.27 15.85
C TYR A 181 32.20 4.66 16.72
N SER A 182 32.42 3.34 16.64
CA SER A 182 33.46 2.65 17.40
C SER A 182 34.12 1.55 16.58
N GLN A 183 35.39 1.28 16.88
CA GLN A 183 36.14 0.19 16.26
C GLN A 183 35.64 -1.19 16.71
N ASP A 184 35.11 -1.27 17.94
CA ASP A 184 34.37 -2.42 18.42
C ASP A 184 32.95 -2.36 17.83
N HIS A 185 32.51 -3.41 17.16
CA HIS A 185 31.27 -3.52 16.35
C HIS A 185 29.94 -3.04 16.98
N GLY A 186 29.93 -2.56 18.21
CA GLY A 186 28.75 -2.01 18.90
C GLY A 186 28.32 -0.61 18.44
N GLY A 187 29.09 0.07 17.59
CA GLY A 187 28.81 1.43 17.13
C GLY A 187 28.30 1.54 15.68
N GLN A 188 27.93 0.43 15.05
CA GLN A 188 27.51 0.41 13.65
C GLN A 188 26.12 1.06 13.47
N VAL A 189 26.03 2.01 12.55
CA VAL A 189 24.79 2.68 12.19
C VAL A 189 24.12 1.93 11.05
N HIS A 190 22.84 1.66 11.25
CA HIS A 190 21.95 1.10 10.25
C HIS A 190 20.75 2.02 10.03
N TYR A 191 19.88 1.65 9.10
CA TYR A 191 18.73 2.47 8.72
C TYR A 191 17.61 2.34 9.76
N GLY A 192 17.66 3.19 10.80
CA GLY A 192 16.66 3.29 11.86
C GLY A 192 16.96 2.50 13.13
N ASN A 193 18.21 2.04 13.33
CA ASN A 193 18.59 1.47 14.62
C ASN A 193 18.72 2.56 15.69
N ARG A 194 18.44 2.19 16.94
CA ARG A 194 18.60 3.08 18.09
C ARG A 194 20.02 2.94 18.63
N LEU A 195 20.74 4.06 18.70
CA LEU A 195 22.06 4.16 19.33
C LEU A 195 21.98 5.04 20.57
N THR A 196 22.78 4.73 21.58
CA THR A 196 22.84 5.54 22.80
C THR A 196 23.75 6.76 22.62
N PRO A 197 23.49 7.89 23.30
CA PRO A 197 24.39 9.05 23.22
C PRO A 197 25.83 8.73 23.62
N THR A 198 26.02 7.76 24.53
CA THR A 198 27.35 7.28 24.95
C THR A 198 28.11 6.58 23.81
N GLU A 199 27.41 5.84 22.95
CA GLU A 199 28.00 5.22 21.76
C GLU A 199 28.34 6.26 20.68
N VAL A 200 27.46 7.26 20.51
CA VAL A 200 27.53 8.29 19.46
C VAL A 200 28.47 9.46 19.82
N GLY A 201 28.94 9.55 21.06
CA GLY A 201 29.89 10.58 21.50
C GLY A 201 31.31 10.44 20.94
N LYS A 202 31.60 9.35 20.22
CA LYS A 202 32.91 9.07 19.60
C LYS A 202 32.98 9.58 18.16
N ARG A 203 34.19 9.65 17.60
CA ARG A 203 34.41 10.09 16.22
C ARG A 203 33.80 9.09 15.23
N ILE A 204 33.10 9.62 14.23
CA ILE A 204 32.54 8.84 13.12
C ILE A 204 33.65 8.32 12.20
N LEU A 205 33.55 7.04 11.86
CA LEU A 205 34.30 6.38 10.80
C LEU A 205 33.33 6.13 9.64
N LEU A 206 33.69 6.65 8.45
CA LEU A 206 32.91 6.49 7.23
C LEU A 206 33.64 5.53 6.29
N ARG A 207 32.89 4.56 5.75
CA ARG A 207 33.32 3.71 4.63
C ARG A 207 32.30 3.83 3.51
N LEU A 208 32.81 4.03 2.29
CA LEU A 208 32.05 4.10 1.05
C LEU A 208 32.17 2.78 0.29
#